data_AF-A0A2E6RRA0-F1
#
_entry.id   AF-A0A2E6RRA0-F1
#
_cell.length_a   1.000
_cell.length_b   1.000
_cell.length_c   1.000
_cell.angle_alpha   90.00
_cell.angle_beta   90.00
_cell.angle_gamma   90.00
#
_symmetry.space_group_name_H-M   'P 1'
#
loop_
_entity.id
_entity.type
_entity.pdbx_description
1 polymer ?
#
loop_
_entity_poly.entity_id
_entity_poly.type
_entity_poly.pdbx_seq_one_letter_code
_entity_poly.pdbx_strand_id
1 'polypeptide(L)'
;MLNWIKNIVNVFKKRIFLVYHANSGSILRTVIYTVGHFIIAATCVWYFTGASFFIAITDAIVEPIINGIWYYMLDRYWASKDNLGLSKEA
;
A
#
# COMPACT_ATOMS: atom_id res chain seq x y z
N MET A 1 32.83 -5.25 27.33
CA MET A 1 32.22 -4.37 26.29
C MET A 1 31.84 -5.14 25.03
N LEU A 2 32.79 -5.82 24.36
CA LEU A 2 32.52 -6.61 23.14
C LEU A 2 31.46 -7.71 23.29
N ASN A 3 31.43 -8.42 24.42
CA ASN A 3 30.45 -9.49 24.66
C ASN A 3 29.03 -8.96 24.86
N TRP A 4 28.88 -7.73 25.38
CA TRP A 4 27.57 -7.09 25.55
C TRP A 4 26.97 -6.68 24.19
N ILE A 5 27.80 -6.12 23.30
CA ILE A 5 27.41 -5.78 21.93
C ILE A 5 27.01 -7.05 21.16
N LYS A 6 27.81 -8.12 21.26
CA LYS A 6 27.50 -9.40 20.61
C LYS A 6 26.17 -9.99 21.07
N ASN A 7 25.83 -9.86 22.35
CA ASN A 7 24.56 -10.36 22.87
C ASN A 7 23.36 -9.58 22.32
N ILE A 8 23.46 -8.26 22.23
CA ILE A 8 22.44 -7.40 21.62
C ILE A 8 22.21 -7.79 20.15
N VAL A 9 23.30 -7.91 19.37
CA VAL A 9 23.22 -8.30 17.95
C VAL A 9 22.61 -9.69 17.78
N ASN A 10 22.93 -10.63 18.67
CA ASN A 10 22.38 -11.98 18.63
C ASN A 10 20.88 -12.01 18.95
N VAL A 11 20.38 -11.17 19.87
CA VAL A 11 18.94 -11.04 20.16
C VAL A 11 18.16 -10.54 18.94
N PHE A 12 18.71 -9.56 18.22
CA PHE A 12 18.11 -9.05 16.99
C PHE A 12 18.12 -10.10 15.87
N LYS A 13 19.27 -10.75 15.62
CA LYS A 13 19.36 -11.83 14.63
C LYS A 13 18.37 -12.96 14.92
N LYS A 14 18.21 -13.36 16.18
CA LYS A 14 17.31 -14.46 16.56
C LYS A 14 15.84 -14.08 16.34
N ARG A 15 15.44 -12.85 16.69
CA ARG A 15 14.08 -12.34 16.42
C ARG A 15 13.79 -12.26 14.93
N ILE A 16 14.71 -11.71 14.13
CA ILE A 16 14.56 -11.63 12.66
C ILE A 16 14.48 -13.04 12.06
N PHE A 17 15.33 -13.95 12.49
CA PHE A 17 15.33 -15.34 12.03
C PHE A 17 14.02 -16.06 12.38
N LEU A 18 13.48 -15.87 13.58
CA LEU A 18 12.20 -16.45 14.00
C LEU A 18 11.02 -15.88 13.21
N VAL A 19 10.99 -14.58 12.97
CA VAL A 19 9.96 -13.92 12.15
C VAL A 19 10.04 -14.39 10.70
N TYR A 20 11.26 -14.52 10.16
CA TYR A 20 11.48 -15.02 8.82
C TYR A 20 11.03 -16.48 8.71
N HIS A 21 11.43 -17.36 9.64
CA HIS A 21 11.08 -18.78 9.58
C HIS A 21 9.58 -19.01 9.78
N ALA A 22 8.95 -18.32 10.74
CA ALA A 22 7.52 -18.44 11.03
C ALA A 22 6.62 -17.88 9.91
N ASN A 23 7.08 -16.87 9.17
CA ASN A 23 6.31 -16.23 8.10
C ASN A 23 6.91 -16.44 6.70
N SER A 24 7.83 -17.39 6.53
CA SER A 24 8.56 -17.64 5.27
C SER A 24 7.60 -17.74 4.07
N GLY A 25 6.50 -18.47 4.26
CA GLY A 25 5.48 -18.65 3.24
C GLY A 25 4.67 -17.38 2.95
N SER A 26 4.38 -16.56 3.98
CA SER A 26 3.60 -15.33 3.83
C SER A 26 4.43 -14.19 3.21
N ILE A 27 5.69 -14.07 3.63
CA ILE A 27 6.64 -13.10 3.06
C ILE A 27 6.93 -13.45 1.60
N LEU A 28 7.19 -14.74 1.29
CA LEU A 28 7.41 -15.17 -0.09
C LEU A 28 6.18 -14.94 -0.97
N ARG A 29 4.98 -15.27 -0.47
CA ARG A 29 3.72 -14.98 -1.18
C ARG A 29 3.53 -13.49 -1.42
N THR A 30 3.84 -12.66 -0.42
CA THR A 30 3.76 -11.19 -0.55
C THR A 30 4.73 -10.71 -1.61
N VAL A 31 6.00 -11.11 -1.56
CA VAL A 31 7.02 -10.70 -2.54
C VAL A 31 6.65 -11.14 -3.95
N ILE A 32 6.25 -12.41 -4.15
CA ILE A 32 5.84 -12.92 -5.46
C ILE A 32 4.58 -12.20 -5.96
N TYR A 33 3.60 -11.96 -5.09
CA TYR A 33 2.39 -11.25 -5.46
C TYR A 33 2.69 -9.83 -5.88
N THR A 34 3.49 -9.08 -5.12
CA THR A 34 3.82 -7.67 -5.43
C THR A 34 4.66 -7.56 -6.70
N VAL A 35 5.68 -8.41 -6.86
CA VAL A 35 6.54 -8.40 -8.05
C VAL A 35 5.77 -8.88 -9.29
N GLY A 36 4.98 -9.95 -9.15
CA GLY A 36 4.15 -10.50 -10.23
C GLY A 36 3.06 -9.54 -10.68
N HIS A 37 2.31 -8.93 -9.75
CA HIS A 37 1.31 -7.91 -10.09
C HIS A 37 1.95 -6.73 -10.80
N PHE A 38 3.11 -6.24 -10.33
CA PHE A 38 3.80 -5.12 -10.93
C PHE A 38 4.26 -5.42 -12.36
N ILE A 39 4.84 -6.60 -12.60
CA ILE A 39 5.28 -7.01 -13.95
C ILE A 39 4.09 -7.17 -14.89
N ILE A 40 3.03 -7.85 -14.45
CA ILE A 40 1.84 -8.08 -15.27
C ILE A 40 1.14 -6.76 -15.56
N ALA A 41 0.94 -5.88 -14.58
CA ALA A 41 0.33 -4.58 -14.77
C ALA A 41 1.15 -3.69 -15.73
N ALA A 42 2.47 -3.61 -15.54
CA ALA A 42 3.35 -2.84 -16.43
C ALA A 42 3.35 -3.40 -17.86
N THR A 43 3.37 -4.73 -18.01
CA THR A 43 3.32 -5.40 -19.33
C THR A 43 1.98 -5.21 -20.01
N CYS A 44 0.87 -5.36 -19.28
CA CYS A 44 -0.48 -5.16 -19.82
C CYS A 44 -0.72 -3.71 -20.25
N VAL A 45 -0.29 -2.72 -19.46
CA VAL A 45 -0.40 -1.31 -19.84
C VAL A 45 0.42 -1.05 -21.09
N TRP A 46 1.69 -1.48 -21.13
CA TRP A 46 2.53 -1.33 -22.32
C TRP A 46 1.94 -2.01 -23.56
N TYR A 47 1.39 -3.23 -23.41
CA TYR A 47 0.86 -4.03 -24.50
C TYR A 47 -0.50 -3.54 -25.02
N PHE A 48 -1.44 -3.19 -24.14
CA PHE A 48 -2.80 -2.78 -24.54
C PHE A 48 -2.88 -1.32 -24.95
N THR A 49 -2.14 -0.42 -24.29
CA THR A 49 -2.22 1.00 -24.63
C THR A 49 -1.15 1.43 -25.64
N GLY A 50 -0.10 0.64 -25.84
CA GLY A 50 1.06 1.04 -26.66
C GLY A 50 1.70 2.35 -26.18
N ALA A 51 1.34 2.80 -24.98
CA ALA A 51 1.64 4.12 -24.48
C ALA A 51 3.02 4.14 -23.84
N SER A 52 3.75 5.24 -24.02
CA SER A 52 5.04 5.41 -23.37
C SER A 52 4.89 5.27 -21.84
N PHE A 53 5.91 4.75 -21.18
CA PHE A 53 5.98 4.58 -19.72
C PHE A 53 5.51 5.82 -18.93
N PHE A 54 5.67 7.01 -19.53
CA PHE A 54 5.23 8.28 -18.98
C PHE A 54 3.69 8.41 -18.82
N ILE A 55 2.92 7.83 -19.74
CA ILE A 55 1.45 7.89 -19.72
C ILE A 55 0.91 6.93 -18.65
N ALA A 56 1.52 5.74 -18.52
CA ALA A 56 1.21 4.78 -17.46
C ALA A 56 1.46 5.34 -16.05
N ILE A 57 2.58 6.05 -15.86
CA ILE A 57 2.88 6.74 -14.59
C ILE A 57 1.89 7.86 -14.31
N THR A 58 1.53 8.63 -15.35
CA THR A 58 0.57 9.72 -15.20
C THR A 58 -0.79 9.19 -14.78
N ASP A 59 -1.27 8.10 -15.40
CA ASP A 59 -2.52 7.43 -15.02
C ASP A 59 -2.50 6.94 -13.56
N ALA A 60 -1.41 6.26 -13.16
CA ALA A 60 -1.23 5.77 -11.80
C ALA A 60 -1.18 6.86 -10.71
N ILE A 61 -0.92 8.12 -11.07
CA ILE A 61 -0.95 9.28 -10.17
C ILE A 61 -2.32 9.97 -10.21
N VAL A 62 -2.92 10.08 -11.40
CA VAL A 62 -4.20 10.77 -11.60
C VAL A 62 -5.34 10.02 -10.93
N GLU A 63 -5.37 8.69 -11.03
CA GLU A 63 -6.41 7.85 -10.44
C GLU A 63 -6.55 8.03 -8.91
N PRO A 64 -5.48 7.93 -8.09
CA PRO A 64 -5.59 8.13 -6.64
C PRO A 64 -5.92 9.59 -6.26
N ILE A 65 -5.53 10.58 -7.06
CA ILE A 65 -5.86 12.00 -6.81
C ILE A 65 -7.36 12.24 -7.01
N ILE A 66 -7.91 11.78 -8.14
CA ILE A 66 -9.34 11.95 -8.44
C ILE A 66 -10.17 11.22 -7.38
N ASN A 67 -9.78 10.01 -7.00
CA ASN A 67 -10.49 9.24 -5.99
C ASN A 67 -10.41 9.92 -4.61
N GLY A 68 -9.25 10.47 -4.24
CA GLY A 68 -9.08 11.24 -3.00
C GLY A 68 -9.92 12.52 -2.94
N ILE A 69 -9.98 13.28 -4.03
CA ILE A 69 -10.83 14.48 -4.14
C ILE A 69 -12.31 14.09 -3.99
N TRP A 70 -12.74 13.02 -4.67
CA TRP A 70 -14.12 12.53 -4.57
C TRP A 70 -14.48 12.11 -3.15
N TYR A 71 -13.62 11.33 -2.48
CA TYR A 71 -13.82 10.96 -1.08
C TYR A 71 -13.88 12.18 -0.16
N TYR A 72 -13.02 13.17 -0.36
CA TYR A 72 -13.02 14.41 0.42
C TYR A 72 -14.31 15.23 0.22
N MET A 73 -14.80 15.32 -1.02
CA MET A 73 -16.07 16.00 -1.32
C MET A 73 -17.25 15.28 -0.68
N LEU A 74 -17.28 13.95 -0.75
CA LEU A 74 -18.30 13.13 -0.11
C LEU A 74 -18.23 13.33 1.40
N ASP A 75 -17.07 13.14 2.01
CA ASP A 75 -16.86 13.34 3.45
C ASP A 75 -17.32 14.73 3.90
N ARG A 76 -16.95 15.78 3.17
CA ARG A 76 -17.38 17.15 3.50
C ARG A 76 -18.89 17.35 3.38
N TYR A 77 -19.51 16.79 2.34
CA TYR A 77 -20.96 16.85 2.13
C TYR A 77 -21.72 16.14 3.25
N TRP A 78 -21.30 14.93 3.64
CA TRP A 78 -21.95 14.17 4.70
C TRP A 78 -21.63 14.72 6.11
N ALA A 79 -20.40 15.14 6.38
CA ALA A 79 -20.03 15.80 7.63
C ALA A 79 -20.75 17.14 7.83
N SER A 80 -21.13 17.83 6.75
CA SER A 80 -21.99 19.03 6.84
C SER A 80 -23.43 18.72 7.24
N LYS A 81 -23.92 17.49 6.98
CA LYS A 81 -25.26 17.06 7.44
C LYS A 81 -25.28 16.71 8.92
N ASP A 82 -24.17 16.18 9.45
CA ASP A 82 -24.07 15.77 10.85
C ASP A 82 -23.92 16.98 11.80
N ASN A 83 -23.20 18.02 11.38
CA ASN A 83 -23.01 19.26 12.16
C ASN A 83 -24.21 20.24 12.12
N LEU A 84 -25.27 19.93 11.37
CA LEU A 84 -26.44 20.82 11.25
C LEU A 84 -27.65 20.38 12.09
N GLY A 85 -27.53 19.33 12.93
CA GLY A 85 -28.60 18.96 13.87
C GLY A 85 -29.90 18.47 13.23
N LEU A 86 -29.86 18.02 11.97
CA LEU A 86 -31.04 17.60 11.21
C LEU A 86 -31.23 16.08 11.14
N SER A 87 -30.60 15.30 12.03
CA SER A 87 -30.84 13.85 12.16
C SER A 87 -31.86 13.47 13.23
N LYS A 88 -32.58 14.43 13.81
CA LYS A 88 -33.59 14.15 14.86
C LYS A 88 -35.03 14.08 14.36
N GLU A 89 -35.31 14.30 13.07
CA GLU A 89 -36.70 14.30 12.54
C GLU A 89 -36.87 13.60 11.17
N ALA A 90 -36.32 12.40 11.01
CA ALA A 90 -36.69 11.51 9.89
C ALA A 90 -36.97 10.08 10.39
#